data_AF-A0A853CU23-F1
#
_entry.id   AF-A0A853CU23-F1
#
_cell.length_a   1.000
_cell.length_b   1.000
_cell.length_c   1.000
_cell.angle_alpha   90.00
_cell.angle_beta   90.00
_cell.angle_gamma   90.00
#
_symmetry.space_group_name_H-M   'P 1'
#
loop_
_entity.id
_entity.type
_entity.pdbx_description
1 polymer ?
#
loop_
_entity_poly.entity_id
_entity_poly.type
_entity_poly.pdbx_seq_one_letter_code
_entity_poly.pdbx_strand_id
1 'polypeptide(L)'
;MEITAPDVVDAIGSVMDELSHMQPDDAFADLDIDSLTLVEAAVILSNKFGVRVDEFELADAGNAHAAAAMLTNRLAPRNAS
;
A
#
# COMPACT_ATOMS: atom_id res chain seq x y z
N MET A 1 -16.08 2.14 -1.95
CA MET A 1 -15.13 1.24 -2.62
C MET A 1 -14.17 0.78 -1.55
N GLU A 2 -14.10 -0.51 -1.30
CA GLU A 2 -13.17 -1.10 -0.33
C GLU A 2 -11.91 -1.49 -1.09
N ILE A 3 -10.75 -1.07 -0.59
CA ILE A 3 -9.45 -1.54 -1.06
C ILE A 3 -9.10 -2.74 -0.21
N THR A 4 -8.79 -3.86 -0.87
CA THR A 4 -8.38 -5.08 -0.19
C THR A 4 -6.86 -5.26 -0.27
N ALA A 5 -6.32 -6.10 0.62
CA ALA A 5 -4.90 -6.42 0.63
C ALA A 5 -4.38 -6.95 -0.74
N PRO A 6 -5.09 -7.84 -1.46
CA PRO A 6 -4.66 -8.24 -2.79
C PRO A 6 -4.69 -7.10 -3.82
N ASP A 7 -5.55 -6.08 -3.69
CA ASP A 7 -5.48 -4.90 -4.58
C ASP A 7 -4.18 -4.11 -4.39
N VAL A 8 -3.69 -4.04 -3.16
CA VAL A 8 -2.41 -3.39 -2.81
C VAL A 8 -1.23 -4.20 -3.35
N VAL A 9 -1.25 -5.51 -3.16
CA VAL A 9 -0.22 -6.42 -3.70
C VAL A 9 -0.20 -6.34 -5.23
N ASP A 10 -1.37 -6.40 -5.88
CA ASP A 10 -1.48 -6.28 -7.33
C ASP A 10 -0.98 -4.92 -7.84
N ALA A 11 -1.32 -3.82 -7.16
CA ALA A 11 -0.85 -2.49 -7.48
C ALA A 11 0.67 -2.37 -7.48
N ILE A 12 1.30 -2.87 -6.41
CA ILE A 12 2.74 -2.79 -6.25
C ILE A 12 3.41 -3.80 -7.19
N GLY A 13 3.02 -5.07 -7.14
CA GLY A 13 3.61 -6.16 -7.91
C GLY A 13 3.45 -6.03 -9.43
N SER A 14 2.42 -5.33 -9.92
CA SER A 14 2.28 -5.03 -11.36
C SER A 14 3.30 -4.01 -11.88
N VAL A 15 3.90 -3.21 -11.00
CA VAL A 15 4.88 -2.19 -11.35
C VAL A 15 6.30 -2.62 -10.95
N MET A 16 6.40 -3.33 -9.82
CA MET A 16 7.65 -3.72 -9.19
C MET A 16 7.77 -5.25 -9.26
N ASP A 17 8.57 -5.73 -10.21
CA ASP A 17 8.77 -7.18 -10.43
C ASP A 17 9.33 -7.89 -9.18
N GLU A 18 10.18 -7.19 -8.41
CA GLU A 18 10.74 -7.70 -7.16
C GLU A 18 9.67 -7.95 -6.08
N LEU A 19 8.53 -7.27 -6.12
CA LEU A 19 7.42 -7.45 -5.18
C LEU A 19 6.25 -8.24 -5.78
N SER A 20 6.41 -8.78 -6.99
CA SER A 20 5.38 -9.59 -7.65
C SER A 20 5.00 -10.87 -6.89
N HIS A 21 5.89 -11.34 -6.01
CA HIS A 21 5.70 -12.54 -5.20
C HIS A 21 5.24 -12.24 -3.75
N MET A 22 5.13 -10.96 -3.39
CA MET A 22 4.66 -10.51 -2.08
C MET A 22 3.30 -11.14 -1.73
N GLN A 23 3.17 -11.64 -0.51
CA GLN A 23 1.87 -12.02 0.05
C GLN A 23 1.24 -10.87 0.85
N PRO A 24 -0.10 -10.85 0.99
CA PRO A 24 -0.77 -9.76 1.69
C PRO A 24 -0.42 -9.65 3.19
N ASP A 25 -0.04 -10.78 3.79
CA ASP A 25 0.36 -10.91 5.19
C ASP A 25 1.86 -10.67 5.41
N ASP A 26 2.65 -10.59 4.32
CA ASP A 26 4.08 -10.36 4.43
C ASP A 26 4.35 -8.96 4.96
N ALA A 27 5.27 -8.87 5.91
CA ALA A 27 5.70 -7.60 6.43
C ALA A 27 6.58 -6.91 5.37
N PHE A 28 6.33 -5.62 5.14
CA PHE A 28 7.18 -4.79 4.29
C PHE A 28 8.64 -4.78 4.76
N ALA A 29 8.90 -5.00 6.05
CA ALA A 29 10.27 -5.12 6.55
C ALA A 29 10.93 -6.48 6.24
N ASP A 30 10.16 -7.54 6.05
CA ASP A 30 10.66 -8.90 5.71
C ASP A 30 10.93 -9.08 4.21
N LEU A 31 10.29 -8.26 3.37
CA LEU A 31 10.42 -8.29 1.92
C LEU A 31 11.73 -7.64 1.40
N ASP A 32 12.68 -7.38 2.31
CA ASP A 32 13.97 -6.72 2.04
C ASP A 32 13.83 -5.44 1.21
N ILE A 33 12.74 -4.69 1.45
CA ILE A 33 12.39 -3.55 0.61
C ILE A 33 13.20 -2.33 1.03
N ASP A 34 13.92 -1.72 0.08
CA ASP A 34 14.63 -0.47 0.32
C ASP A 34 13.66 0.70 0.58
N SER A 35 14.16 1.74 1.25
CA SER A 35 13.40 2.96 1.50
C SER A 35 12.92 3.61 0.19
N LEU A 36 13.72 3.55 -0.87
CA LEU A 36 13.33 4.07 -2.19
C LEU A 36 12.14 3.29 -2.77
N THR A 37 12.18 1.97 -2.67
CA THR A 37 11.12 1.08 -3.14
C THR A 37 9.81 1.32 -2.39
N LEU A 38 9.89 1.60 -1.08
CA LEU A 38 8.72 2.05 -0.27
C LEU A 38 8.15 3.39 -0.74
N VAL A 39 9.00 4.36 -1.10
CA VAL A 39 8.54 5.63 -1.72
C VAL A 39 7.80 5.36 -3.02
N GLU A 40 8.36 4.52 -3.90
CA GLU A 40 7.74 4.19 -5.18
C GLU A 40 6.41 3.48 -4.98
N ALA A 41 6.34 2.49 -4.08
CA ALA A 41 5.10 1.83 -3.69
C ALA A 41 4.06 2.84 -3.18
N ALA A 42 4.46 3.80 -2.34
CA ALA A 42 3.59 4.86 -1.85
C ALA A 42 3.00 5.71 -2.99
N VAL A 43 3.84 6.08 -3.95
CA VAL A 43 3.44 6.87 -5.12
C VAL A 43 2.52 6.07 -6.04
N ILE A 44 2.81 4.79 -6.27
CA ILE A 44 2.00 3.88 -7.09
C ILE A 44 0.61 3.72 -6.49
N LEU A 45 0.53 3.38 -5.19
CA LEU A 45 -0.73 3.24 -4.48
C LEU A 45 -1.51 4.55 -4.46
N SER A 46 -0.83 5.67 -4.23
CA SER A 46 -1.44 7.00 -4.23
C SER A 46 -2.10 7.32 -5.57
N ASN A 47 -1.38 7.07 -6.68
CA ASN A 47 -1.87 7.31 -8.02
C ASN A 47 -2.98 6.33 -8.42
N LYS A 48 -2.85 5.04 -8.07
CA LYS A 48 -3.83 3.99 -8.44
C LYS A 48 -5.16 4.17 -7.70
N PHE A 49 -5.11 4.51 -6.41
CA PHE A 49 -6.30 4.64 -5.58
C PHE A 49 -6.79 6.09 -5.43
N GLY A 50 -6.03 7.08 -5.92
CA GLY A 50 -6.40 8.49 -5.83
C GLY A 50 -6.36 9.06 -4.41
N VAL A 51 -5.54 8.46 -3.53
CA VAL A 51 -5.32 8.94 -2.15
C VAL A 51 -3.87 9.38 -2.01
N ARG A 52 -3.54 10.16 -0.98
CA ARG A 52 -2.15 10.46 -0.66
C ARG A 52 -1.68 9.50 0.42
N VAL A 53 -0.60 8.78 0.16
CA VAL A 53 0.12 7.92 1.10
C VAL A 53 1.61 8.17 0.94
N ASP A 54 2.35 8.12 2.05
CA ASP A 54 3.80 8.22 2.06
C ASP A 54 4.47 6.93 2.55
N GLU A 55 5.77 6.85 2.35
CA GLU A 55 6.62 5.71 2.70
C GLU A 55 6.57 5.38 4.19
N PHE A 56 6.45 6.38 5.07
CA PHE A 56 6.43 6.18 6.51
C PHE A 56 5.10 5.58 6.94
N GLU A 57 4.00 6.02 6.33
CA GLU A 57 2.68 5.42 6.58
C GLU A 57 2.59 3.97 6.08
N LEU A 58 3.24 3.63 4.97
CA LEU A 58 3.36 2.24 4.51
C LEU A 58 4.23 1.40 5.45
N ALA A 59 5.38 1.93 5.84
CA ALA A 59 6.27 1.26 6.79
C ALA A 59 5.59 1.03 8.14
N ASP A 60 4.82 2.01 8.63
CA ASP A 60 4.04 1.92 9.88
C ASP A 60 2.88 0.93 9.77
N ALA A 61 2.19 0.90 8.62
CA ALA A 61 1.16 -0.10 8.35
C ALA A 61 1.72 -1.53 8.43
N GLY A 62 2.97 -1.72 8.02
CA GLY A 62 3.70 -2.97 8.20
C GLY A 62 3.37 -4.06 7.17
N ASN A 63 2.13 -4.19 6.70
CA ASN A 63 1.75 -5.14 5.64
C ASN A 63 0.63 -4.61 4.72
N ALA A 64 0.34 -5.36 3.65
CA ALA A 64 -0.67 -4.96 2.66
C ALA A 64 -2.08 -4.91 3.25
N HIS A 65 -2.41 -5.73 4.25
CA HIS A 65 -3.71 -5.70 4.93
C HIS A 65 -3.95 -4.37 5.64
N ALA A 66 -2.97 -3.92 6.44
CA ALA A 66 -3.04 -2.66 7.13
C ALA A 66 -3.02 -1.47 6.16
N ALA A 67 -2.21 -1.55 5.10
CA ALA A 67 -2.18 -0.54 4.04
C ALA A 67 -3.55 -0.43 3.35
N ALA A 68 -4.16 -1.55 2.98
CA ALA A 68 -5.48 -1.60 2.35
C ALA A 68 -6.59 -1.01 3.26
N ALA A 69 -6.57 -1.35 4.55
CA ALA A 69 -7.47 -0.77 5.53
C ALA A 69 -7.27 0.74 5.68
N MET A 70 -6.01 1.21 5.69
CA MET A 70 -5.67 2.63 5.77
C MET A 70 -6.16 3.39 4.52
N LEU A 71 -5.93 2.84 3.32
CA LEU A 71 -6.38 3.44 2.07
C LEU A 71 -7.91 3.48 1.98
N THR A 72 -8.59 2.40 2.39
CA THR A 72 -10.06 2.32 2.48
C THR A 72 -10.62 3.39 3.41
N ASN A 73 -10.01 3.58 4.58
CA ASN A 73 -10.43 4.61 5.53
C ASN A 73 -10.24 6.04 4.98
N ARG A 74 -9.27 6.26 4.08
CA ARG A 74 -9.09 7.55 3.39
C ARG A 74 -10.10 7.77 2.27
N LEU A 75 -10.49 6.71 1.57
CA LEU A 75 -11.51 6.75 0.53
C LEU A 75 -12.93 6.83 1.10
N ALA A 76 -13.15 6.35 2.31
CA ALA A 76 -14.41 6.52 3.00
C ALA A 76 -14.73 8.03 3.05
N PRO A 77 -15.92 8.46 2.60
CA PRO A 77 -16.28 9.86 2.64
C PRO A 77 -16.17 10.29 4.11
N ARG A 78 -15.22 11.19 4.40
CA ARG A 78 -15.22 11.97 5.64
C ARG A 78 -16.45 12.86 5.53
N ASN A 79 -17.61 12.30 5.85
CA ASN A 79 -18.82 13.06 6.04
C ASN A 79 -18.50 14.03 7.17
N ALA A 80 -18.33 15.29 6.76
CA ALA A 80 -18.00 16.41 7.61
C ALA A 80 -18.87 16.38 8.88
N SER A 81 -18.22 16.45 10.04
CA SER A 81 -18.87 16.93 11.27
C SER A 81 -18.67 18.44 11.36
#